data_AF-A0A7V1LJ26-F1
#
_entry.id   AF-A0A7V1LJ26-F1
#
_cell.length_a   1.000
_cell.length_b   1.000
_cell.length_c   1.000
_cell.angle_alpha   90.00
_cell.angle_beta   90.00
_cell.angle_gamma   90.00
#
_symmetry.space_group_name_H-M   'P 1'
#
loop_
_entity.id
_entity.type
_entity.pdbx_description
1 polymer ?
#
loop_
_entity_poly.entity_id
_entity_poly.type
_entity_poly.pdbx_seq_one_letter_code
_entity_poly.pdbx_strand_id
1 'polypeptide(L)'
;ETNITVSEYASHFDSISCCLSKGLGAPVGSIIAGDKDFITEAFRVRKSFGGGMRQVGILAAAGLYALENNMERLKEDHERAKILAGVIDKNPNLKIDLSAVQTNILIFESLTLSVDEALEKCKEKGLLLSVGRVGSLRAITHLDVNDEDIKEAVRILEEVFE
;
A
#
# COMPACT_ATOMS: atom_id res chain seq x y z
N GLU A 1 -2.35 -4.47 14.37
CA GLU A 1 -3.12 -5.73 14.25
C GLU A 1 -2.37 -6.95 14.80
N THR A 2 -1.07 -7.11 14.55
CA THR A 2 -0.31 -8.27 15.07
C THR A 2 0.10 -8.18 16.55
N ASN A 3 -0.03 -7.00 17.17
CA ASN A 3 0.47 -6.67 18.52
C ASN A 3 1.99 -6.83 18.71
N ILE A 4 2.73 -7.01 17.61
CA ILE A 4 4.20 -7.05 17.61
C ILE A 4 4.72 -5.66 17.27
N THR A 5 5.67 -5.16 18.05
CA THR A 5 6.24 -3.82 17.84
C THR A 5 7.23 -3.82 16.67
N VAL A 6 7.45 -2.65 16.05
CA VAL A 6 8.46 -2.51 14.98
C VAL A 6 9.85 -2.92 15.47
N SER A 7 10.21 -2.59 16.72
CA SER A 7 11.50 -2.97 17.30
C SER A 7 11.63 -4.47 17.55
N GLU A 8 10.52 -5.15 17.87
CA GLU A 8 10.53 -6.60 18.05
C GLU A 8 10.75 -7.32 16.72
N TYR A 9 10.02 -6.94 15.66
CA TYR A 9 10.32 -7.45 14.31
C TYR A 9 11.77 -7.16 13.91
N ALA A 10 12.25 -5.96 14.21
CA ALA A 10 13.60 -5.52 13.89
C ALA A 10 14.69 -6.37 14.55
N SER A 11 14.44 -6.87 15.76
CA SER A 11 15.42 -7.64 16.53
C SER A 11 15.84 -8.96 15.88
N HIS A 12 15.10 -9.43 14.87
CA HIS A 12 15.36 -10.66 14.15
C HIS A 12 16.19 -10.47 12.87
N PHE A 13 16.63 -9.25 12.56
CA PHE A 13 17.36 -8.93 11.33
C PHE A 13 18.57 -8.03 11.62
N ASP A 14 19.66 -8.22 10.87
CA ASP A 14 20.87 -7.37 10.97
C ASP A 14 20.64 -5.95 10.43
N SER A 15 19.72 -5.81 9.47
CA SER A 15 19.33 -4.52 8.90
C SER A 15 17.92 -4.55 8.35
N ILE A 16 17.30 -3.37 8.26
CA ILE A 16 15.92 -3.18 7.80
C ILE A 16 15.88 -2.01 6.83
N SER A 17 15.00 -2.11 5.84
CA SER A 17 14.59 -1.00 4.99
C SER A 17 13.11 -0.74 5.17
N CYS A 18 12.73 0.54 5.36
CA CYS A 18 11.34 0.95 5.53
C CYS A 18 11.04 2.14 4.62
N CYS A 19 9.96 2.05 3.85
CA CYS A 19 9.51 3.15 3.00
C CYS A 19 8.66 4.15 3.79
N LEU A 20 8.97 5.43 3.64
CA LEU A 20 8.16 6.52 4.19
C LEU A 20 7.11 7.01 3.17
N SER A 21 7.35 6.78 1.88
CA SER A 21 6.52 7.28 0.78
C SER A 21 5.46 6.32 0.27
N LYS A 22 4.85 5.56 1.19
CA LYS A 22 3.71 4.66 0.89
C LYS A 22 2.53 5.04 1.80
N GLY A 23 2.00 4.09 2.57
CA GLY A 23 0.89 4.35 3.49
C GLY A 23 1.16 5.42 4.56
N LEU A 24 2.43 5.73 4.82
CA LEU A 24 2.81 6.83 5.72
C LEU A 24 2.70 8.22 5.08
N GLY A 25 2.61 8.34 3.76
CA GLY A 25 2.29 9.60 3.08
C GLY A 25 3.43 10.61 2.91
N ALA A 26 4.69 10.25 3.19
CA ALA A 26 5.79 11.14 2.84
C ALA A 26 5.91 11.24 1.30
N PRO A 27 6.29 12.40 0.73
CA PRO A 27 6.34 12.55 -0.73
C PRO A 27 7.48 11.74 -1.35
N VAL A 28 8.61 11.60 -0.66
CA VAL A 28 9.79 10.85 -1.09
C VAL A 28 10.47 10.27 0.14
N GLY A 29 10.98 9.06 0.01
CA GLY A 29 12.02 8.57 0.92
C GLY A 29 11.79 7.17 1.45
N SER A 30 12.90 6.56 1.85
CA SER A 30 12.97 5.34 2.63
C SER A 30 14.14 5.48 3.58
N ILE A 31 14.09 4.76 4.69
CA ILE A 31 15.15 4.70 5.68
C ILE A 31 15.71 3.28 5.75
N ILE A 32 16.99 3.18 6.07
CA ILE A 32 17.61 1.92 6.45
C ILE A 32 18.10 2.03 7.89
N ALA A 33 18.01 0.94 8.63
CA ALA A 33 18.50 0.81 9.99
C ALA A 33 19.35 -0.46 10.11
N GLY A 34 20.35 -0.43 10.99
CA GLY A 34 21.28 -1.53 11.24
C GLY A 34 22.46 -1.03 12.07
N ASP A 35 23.44 -1.88 12.28
CA ASP A 35 24.62 -1.55 13.09
C ASP A 35 25.46 -0.41 12.49
N LYS A 36 26.28 0.21 13.34
CA LYS A 36 27.11 1.37 12.97
C LYS A 36 28.03 1.10 11.77
N ASP A 37 28.64 -0.08 11.71
CA ASP A 37 29.53 -0.46 10.61
C ASP A 37 28.75 -0.65 9.31
N PHE A 38 27.55 -1.25 9.38
CA PHE A 38 26.62 -1.35 8.25
C PHE A 38 26.22 0.03 7.73
N ILE A 39 25.80 0.95 8.61
CA ILE A 39 25.40 2.31 8.21
C ILE A 39 26.58 3.10 7.62
N THR A 40 27.80 2.87 8.11
CA THR A 40 29.02 3.50 7.58
C THR A 40 29.26 3.09 6.12
N GLU A 41 29.19 1.80 5.81
CA GLU A 41 29.32 1.33 4.43
C GLU A 41 28.13 1.75 3.56
N ALA A 42 26.91 1.66 4.10
CA ALA A 42 25.71 2.08 3.37
C ALA A 42 25.73 3.57 3.00
N PHE A 43 26.30 4.44 3.84
CA PHE A 43 26.49 5.85 3.51
C PHE A 43 27.44 6.04 2.31
N ARG A 44 28.50 5.23 2.25
CA ARG A 44 29.46 5.20 1.14
C ARG A 44 28.79 4.73 -0.14
N VAL A 45 28.07 3.60 -0.09
CA VAL A 45 27.29 3.04 -1.21
C VAL A 45 26.26 4.06 -1.70
N ARG A 46 25.49 4.69 -0.79
CA ARG A 46 24.54 5.75 -1.13
C ARG A 46 25.19 6.86 -1.95
N LYS A 47 26.45 7.23 -1.65
CA LYS A 47 27.17 8.25 -2.42
C LYS A 47 27.55 7.76 -3.82
N SER A 48 28.00 6.51 -3.96
CA SER A 48 28.35 5.89 -5.24
C SER A 48 27.15 5.76 -6.18
N PHE A 49 25.97 5.41 -5.64
CA PHE A 49 24.72 5.33 -6.40
C PHE A 49 24.02 6.69 -6.59
N GLY A 50 24.63 7.81 -6.17
CA GLY A 50 24.09 9.16 -6.38
C GLY A 50 23.03 9.63 -5.38
N GLY A 51 22.68 8.84 -4.36
CA GLY A 51 21.70 9.20 -3.32
C GLY A 51 22.17 10.24 -2.29
N GLY A 52 23.39 10.77 -2.44
CA GLY A 52 23.97 11.81 -1.56
C GLY A 52 23.43 13.21 -1.87
N MET A 53 22.16 13.44 -1.57
CA MET A 53 21.47 14.73 -1.77
C MET A 53 22.00 15.83 -0.85
N ARG A 54 21.76 17.10 -1.21
CA ARG A 54 22.15 18.28 -0.43
C ARG A 54 21.05 18.70 0.54
N GLN A 55 20.21 19.67 0.17
CA GLN A 55 19.15 20.24 1.03
C GLN A 55 17.96 19.28 1.22
N VAL A 56 18.24 18.03 1.63
CA VAL A 56 17.26 16.94 1.82
C VAL A 56 16.39 17.11 3.07
N GLY A 57 16.70 18.09 3.91
CA GLY A 57 15.96 18.36 5.16
C GLY A 57 14.45 18.58 4.95
N ILE A 58 14.04 19.12 3.80
CA ILE A 58 12.62 19.29 3.44
C ILE A 58 11.92 17.92 3.34
N LEU A 59 12.54 16.96 2.65
CA LEU A 59 12.00 15.60 2.50
C LEU A 59 12.07 14.84 3.83
N ALA A 60 13.16 15.02 4.58
CA ALA A 60 13.33 14.40 5.89
C ALA A 60 12.28 14.91 6.90
N ALA A 61 11.90 16.18 6.86
CA ALA A 61 10.85 16.74 7.71
C ALA A 61 9.47 16.10 7.43
N ALA A 62 9.13 15.89 6.15
CA ALA A 62 7.91 15.17 5.78
C ALA A 62 7.96 13.70 6.23
N GLY A 63 9.13 13.05 6.12
CA GLY A 63 9.34 11.69 6.61
C GLY A 63 9.21 11.57 8.14
N LEU A 64 9.73 12.54 8.89
CA LEU A 64 9.61 12.58 10.35
C LEU A 64 8.15 12.76 10.77
N TYR A 65 7.45 13.71 10.16
CA TYR A 65 6.02 13.91 10.39
C TYR A 65 5.22 12.63 10.13
N ALA A 66 5.51 11.95 9.02
CA ALA A 66 4.85 10.70 8.64
C ALA A 66 5.03 9.58 9.68
N LEU A 67 6.23 9.44 10.25
CA LEU A 67 6.51 8.46 11.30
C LEU A 67 5.80 8.79 12.62
N GLU A 68 5.74 10.07 12.99
CA GLU A 68 5.15 10.51 14.25
C GLU A 68 3.61 10.54 14.23
N ASN A 69 2.99 10.76 13.08
CA ASN A 69 1.56 11.05 12.99
C ASN A 69 0.75 10.01 12.20
N ASN A 70 1.35 9.32 11.23
CA ASN A 70 0.59 8.50 10.27
C ASN A 70 0.64 6.99 10.52
N MET A 71 1.39 6.53 11.54
CA MET A 71 1.50 5.10 11.85
C MET A 71 0.18 4.49 12.34
N GLU A 72 -0.52 5.16 13.26
CA GLU A 72 -1.73 4.60 13.88
C GLU A 72 -2.90 4.50 12.90
N ARG A 73 -3.01 5.44 11.95
CA ARG A 73 -4.09 5.49 10.95
C ARG A 73 -4.02 4.40 9.89
N LEU A 74 -2.90 3.66 9.77
CA LEU A 74 -2.80 2.53 8.83
C LEU A 74 -3.90 1.48 9.07
N LYS A 75 -4.41 1.37 10.31
CA LYS A 75 -5.55 0.52 10.64
C LYS A 75 -6.82 0.89 9.86
N GLU A 76 -7.03 2.17 9.56
CA GLU A 76 -8.18 2.63 8.78
C GLU A 76 -8.08 2.15 7.33
N ASP A 77 -6.88 2.14 6.77
CA ASP A 77 -6.64 1.61 5.42
C ASP A 77 -7.00 0.12 5.38
N HIS A 78 -6.65 -0.64 6.43
CA HIS A 78 -6.99 -2.06 6.55
C HIS A 78 -8.51 -2.27 6.74
N GLU A 79 -9.17 -1.44 7.54
CA GLU A 79 -10.62 -1.49 7.75
C GLU A 79 -11.36 -1.25 6.43
N ARG A 80 -10.97 -0.22 5.67
CA ARG A 80 -11.52 0.07 4.33
C ARG A 80 -11.27 -1.07 3.35
N ALA A 81 -10.09 -1.68 3.37
CA ALA A 81 -9.79 -2.85 2.55
C ALA A 81 -10.69 -4.04 2.90
N LYS A 82 -10.93 -4.30 4.19
CA LYS A 82 -11.85 -5.36 4.65
C LYS A 82 -13.29 -5.11 4.19
N ILE A 83 -13.75 -3.85 4.21
CA ILE A 83 -15.08 -3.46 3.69
C ILE A 83 -15.19 -3.78 2.20
N LEU A 84 -14.23 -3.32 1.39
CA LEU A 84 -14.22 -3.60 -0.05
C LEU A 84 -14.14 -5.11 -0.34
N ALA A 85 -13.32 -5.84 0.41
CA ALA A 85 -13.18 -7.29 0.24
C ALA A 85 -14.50 -8.02 0.47
N GLY A 86 -15.28 -7.61 1.49
CA GLY A 86 -16.58 -8.18 1.77
C GLY A 86 -17.65 -7.89 0.72
N VAL A 87 -17.51 -6.81 -0.07
CA VAL A 87 -18.37 -6.54 -1.23
C VAL A 87 -17.95 -7.39 -2.42
N ILE A 88 -16.64 -7.45 -2.70
CA ILE A 88 -16.08 -8.26 -3.79
C ILE A 88 -16.44 -9.73 -3.62
N ASP A 89 -16.34 -10.27 -2.41
CA ASP A 89 -16.68 -11.67 -2.08
C ASP A 89 -18.16 -12.02 -2.32
N LYS A 90 -19.06 -11.04 -2.20
CA LYS A 90 -20.50 -11.23 -2.44
C LYS A 90 -20.88 -11.13 -3.91
N ASN A 91 -20.00 -10.60 -4.76
CA ASN A 91 -20.29 -10.46 -6.18
C ASN A 91 -19.98 -11.80 -6.90
N PRO A 92 -20.97 -12.44 -7.57
CA PRO A 92 -20.79 -13.75 -8.20
C PRO A 92 -19.84 -13.74 -9.41
N ASN A 93 -19.55 -12.57 -9.98
CA ASN A 93 -18.65 -12.38 -11.12
C ASN A 93 -17.23 -12.01 -10.71
N LEU A 94 -16.98 -11.94 -9.40
CA LEU A 94 -15.66 -11.69 -8.83
C LEU A 94 -15.27 -12.86 -7.92
N LYS A 95 -13.95 -13.01 -7.73
CA LYS A 95 -13.39 -14.01 -6.83
C LYS A 95 -12.26 -13.39 -6.03
N ILE A 96 -12.35 -13.49 -4.72
CA ILE A 96 -11.33 -13.00 -3.78
C ILE A 96 -11.10 -14.06 -2.69
N ASP A 97 -9.87 -14.14 -2.20
CA ASP A 97 -9.55 -14.90 -0.99
C ASP A 97 -9.55 -13.95 0.22
N LEU A 98 -10.60 -13.97 1.02
CA LEU A 98 -10.72 -13.14 2.21
C LEU A 98 -9.61 -13.39 3.24
N SER A 99 -9.06 -14.63 3.30
CA SER A 99 -7.98 -14.96 4.24
C SER A 99 -6.65 -14.28 3.89
N ALA A 100 -6.49 -13.89 2.62
CA ALA A 100 -5.33 -13.17 2.13
C ALA A 100 -5.40 -11.65 2.36
N VAL A 101 -6.58 -11.09 2.69
CA VAL A 101 -6.77 -9.65 2.94
C VAL A 101 -6.38 -9.32 4.38
N GLN A 102 -5.07 -9.21 4.63
CA GLN A 102 -4.52 -8.98 5.97
C GLN A 102 -4.15 -7.51 6.25
N THR A 103 -4.02 -6.69 5.21
CA THR A 103 -3.61 -5.28 5.30
C THR A 103 -4.43 -4.42 4.32
N ASN A 104 -3.81 -3.45 3.64
CA ASN A 104 -4.45 -2.51 2.73
C ASN A 104 -4.48 -2.96 1.26
N ILE A 105 -4.16 -4.23 0.96
CA ILE A 105 -4.06 -4.74 -0.41
C ILE A 105 -5.13 -5.81 -0.65
N LEU A 106 -5.87 -5.66 -1.75
CA LEU A 106 -6.81 -6.64 -2.25
C LEU A 106 -6.31 -7.19 -3.59
N ILE A 107 -6.35 -8.51 -3.74
CA ILE A 107 -6.08 -9.20 -5.01
C ILE A 107 -7.30 -10.06 -5.32
N PHE A 108 -7.92 -9.83 -6.47
CA PHE A 108 -9.16 -10.50 -6.86
C PHE A 108 -9.21 -10.71 -8.37
N GLU A 109 -10.00 -11.68 -8.80
CA GLU A 109 -10.15 -12.07 -10.20
C GLU A 109 -11.55 -11.67 -10.68
N SER A 110 -11.65 -11.19 -11.92
CA SER A 110 -12.93 -11.15 -12.62
C SER A 110 -13.16 -12.50 -13.27
N LEU A 111 -14.39 -13.00 -13.18
CA LEU A 111 -14.83 -14.25 -13.80
C LEU A 111 -15.48 -14.03 -15.17
N THR A 112 -15.76 -12.78 -15.51
CA THR A 112 -16.51 -12.39 -16.73
C THR A 112 -15.70 -11.52 -17.69
N LEU A 113 -14.70 -10.79 -17.21
CA LEU A 113 -13.89 -9.87 -18.00
C LEU A 113 -12.42 -10.24 -17.95
N SER A 114 -11.68 -9.93 -19.02
CA SER A 114 -10.22 -9.93 -18.95
C SER A 114 -9.72 -8.81 -18.03
N VAL A 115 -8.48 -8.94 -17.54
CA VAL A 115 -7.87 -7.91 -16.67
C VAL A 115 -7.86 -6.54 -17.36
N ASP A 116 -7.48 -6.48 -18.63
CA ASP A 116 -7.39 -5.20 -19.36
C ASP A 116 -8.78 -4.56 -19.56
N GLU A 117 -9.80 -5.34 -19.89
CA GLU A 117 -11.18 -4.85 -20.02
C GLU A 117 -11.73 -4.34 -18.69
N ALA A 118 -11.48 -5.09 -17.61
CA ALA A 118 -11.91 -4.71 -16.27
C ALA A 118 -11.24 -3.40 -15.81
N LEU A 119 -9.92 -3.26 -16.04
CA LEU A 119 -9.17 -2.05 -15.72
C LEU A 119 -9.72 -0.84 -16.49
N GLU A 120 -9.97 -0.97 -17.80
CA GLU A 120 -10.46 0.13 -18.61
C GLU A 120 -11.89 0.54 -18.22
N LYS A 121 -12.81 -0.42 -18.05
CA LYS A 121 -14.19 -0.14 -17.63
C LYS A 121 -14.27 0.52 -16.25
N CYS A 122 -13.48 0.07 -15.29
CA CYS A 122 -13.41 0.71 -13.96
C CYS A 122 -12.88 2.14 -14.07
N LYS A 123 -11.82 2.35 -14.87
CA LYS A 123 -11.19 3.65 -15.07
C LYS A 123 -12.11 4.65 -15.76
N GLU A 124 -12.89 4.24 -16.76
CA GLU A 124 -13.91 5.08 -17.41
C GLU A 124 -14.94 5.65 -16.42
N LYS A 125 -15.19 4.92 -15.32
CA LYS A 125 -16.08 5.34 -14.24
C LYS A 125 -15.37 6.05 -13.09
N GLY A 126 -14.04 6.23 -13.17
CA GLY A 126 -13.24 6.92 -12.17
C GLY A 126 -12.59 6.02 -11.12
N LEU A 127 -12.72 4.69 -11.21
CA LEU A 127 -12.07 3.74 -10.30
C LEU A 127 -10.75 3.24 -10.89
N LEU A 128 -9.63 3.70 -10.32
CA LEU A 128 -8.30 3.27 -10.75
C LEU A 128 -7.89 2.00 -10.02
N LEU A 129 -7.72 0.93 -10.78
CA LEU A 129 -7.16 -0.35 -10.33
C LEU A 129 -5.81 -0.59 -11.01
N SER A 130 -5.09 -1.61 -10.55
CA SER A 130 -3.83 -2.05 -11.17
C SER A 130 -3.83 -3.55 -11.40
N VAL A 131 -2.88 -4.04 -12.20
CA VAL A 131 -2.65 -5.48 -12.34
C VAL A 131 -2.12 -6.04 -11.01
N GLY A 132 -2.71 -7.15 -10.57
CA GLY A 132 -2.25 -7.93 -9.43
C GLY A 132 -1.24 -8.99 -9.82
N ARG A 133 -1.53 -10.24 -9.48
CA ARG A 133 -0.88 -11.44 -10.03
C ARG A 133 -1.43 -11.73 -11.43
N VAL A 134 -0.81 -12.66 -12.15
CA VAL A 134 -1.29 -13.11 -13.47
C VAL A 134 -2.79 -13.43 -13.42
N GLY A 135 -3.58 -12.73 -14.23
CA GLY A 135 -5.04 -12.92 -14.31
C GLY A 135 -5.87 -12.21 -13.24
N SER A 136 -5.27 -11.38 -12.38
CA SER A 136 -5.98 -10.71 -11.28
C SER A 136 -5.83 -9.20 -11.28
N LEU A 137 -6.81 -8.53 -10.68
CA LEU A 137 -6.86 -7.11 -10.36
C LEU A 137 -6.30 -6.86 -8.97
N ARG A 138 -5.81 -5.64 -8.75
CA ARG A 138 -5.31 -5.17 -7.45
C ARG A 138 -5.87 -3.81 -7.10
N ALA A 139 -6.47 -3.72 -5.93
CA ALA A 139 -6.84 -2.48 -5.25
C ALA A 139 -5.94 -2.28 -4.02
N ILE A 140 -5.64 -1.03 -3.70
CA ILE A 140 -4.84 -0.65 -2.54
C ILE A 140 -5.52 0.55 -1.87
N THR A 141 -5.88 0.42 -0.60
CA THR A 141 -6.38 1.54 0.20
C THR A 141 -5.20 2.32 0.81
N HIS A 142 -5.36 3.64 0.96
CA HIS A 142 -4.34 4.52 1.53
C HIS A 142 -4.99 5.80 2.07
N LEU A 143 -4.17 6.69 2.64
CA LEU A 143 -4.59 7.92 3.32
C LEU A 143 -5.44 8.89 2.49
N ASP A 144 -5.40 8.81 1.17
CA ASP A 144 -6.20 9.68 0.29
C ASP A 144 -7.50 9.00 -0.17
N VAL A 145 -7.77 7.77 0.26
CA VAL A 145 -9.02 7.03 -0.01
C VAL A 145 -9.87 7.09 1.25
N ASN A 146 -10.90 7.94 1.22
CA ASN A 146 -11.83 8.12 2.34
C ASN A 146 -13.07 7.22 2.20
N ASP A 147 -13.98 7.30 3.18
CA ASP A 147 -15.15 6.42 3.25
C ASP A 147 -16.15 6.65 2.10
N GLU A 148 -16.23 7.87 1.55
CA GLU A 148 -17.06 8.14 0.37
C GLU A 148 -16.45 7.56 -0.90
N ASP A 149 -15.12 7.61 -1.03
CA ASP A 149 -14.41 6.94 -2.13
C ASP A 149 -14.64 5.43 -2.09
N ILE A 150 -14.69 4.82 -0.90
CA ILE A 150 -15.02 3.40 -0.73
C ILE A 150 -16.44 3.10 -1.20
N LYS A 151 -17.43 3.92 -0.82
CA LYS A 151 -18.82 3.73 -1.28
C LYS A 151 -18.93 3.86 -2.80
N GLU A 152 -18.23 4.82 -3.39
CA GLU A 152 -18.22 5.00 -4.84
C GLU A 152 -17.52 3.85 -5.55
N ALA A 153 -16.42 3.35 -5.01
CA ALA A 153 -15.75 2.17 -5.52
C ALA A 153 -16.68 0.94 -5.49
N VAL A 154 -17.45 0.75 -4.41
CA VAL A 154 -18.47 -0.33 -4.33
C VAL A 154 -19.50 -0.19 -5.44
N ARG A 155 -20.07 0.99 -5.64
CA ARG A 155 -21.05 1.27 -6.70
C ARG A 155 -20.49 0.94 -8.08
N ILE A 156 -19.24 1.35 -8.35
CA ILE A 156 -18.58 1.09 -9.63
C ILE A 156 -18.30 -0.40 -9.83
N LEU A 157 -17.85 -1.11 -8.79
CA LEU A 157 -17.61 -2.56 -8.87
C LEU A 157 -18.90 -3.32 -9.15
N GLU A 158 -20.00 -2.96 -8.49
CA GLU A 158 -21.31 -3.56 -8.74
C GLU A 158 -21.76 -3.33 -10.18
N GLU A 159 -21.60 -2.11 -10.71
CA GLU A 159 -22.00 -1.73 -12.07
C GLU A 159 -21.12 -2.36 -13.18
N VAL A 160 -19.81 -2.49 -12.95
CA VAL A 160 -18.87 -3.04 -13.95
C VAL A 160 -18.93 -4.57 -14.02
N PHE A 161 -19.21 -5.21 -12.88
CA PHE A 161 -19.22 -6.66 -12.73
C PHE A 161 -20.63 -7.21 -12.43
N GLU A 162 -21.64 -6.69 -13.15
CA GLU A 162 -23.01 -7.27 -13.22
C GLU A 162 -23.04 -8.62 -13.93
#